data_AF-A0A2R6J4W2-F1
#
_entry.id   AF-A0A2R6J4W2-F1
#
_cell.length_a   1.000
_cell.length_b   1.000
_cell.length_c   1.000
_cell.angle_alpha   90.00
_cell.angle_beta   90.00
_cell.angle_gamma   90.00
#
_symmetry.space_group_name_H-M   'P 1'
#
loop_
_entity.id
_entity.type
_entity.pdbx_description
1 polymer ?
#
loop_
_entity_poly.entity_id
_entity_poly.type
_entity_poly.pdbx_seq_one_letter_code
_entity_poly.pdbx_strand_id
1 'polypeptide(L)'
;MKLDVDALGTFYEMAQEGAGLATSRLTAMTGLPARVGVTHVNFAREASVRRDLDDGVERSGVRVSLSEGVAGTSILLFDEESARTVAETVTAGTPAADPEAARESAVTEVGQIMNNGYVDGWANVLGTTIDVSPPTYVEGSDPGAFLAASSPAPGEAELAIVFRNAAETVEREVTFRHYLLPDRDTVERLFQRRGSDRSIELEKLAGFDRIAHRGAEAAADSLSTMTGIDASVDIRRINFVSLDAIPNQVSTEPQVSVAFSFSGMPSGYLLILLDERSARALVGAALDAPPAETFGAFERDTVQELANVMASGMLDGWANLLETRIDHSTPAYAHEMGAAAVDTLVVGLGGRQEFAFVFDTQIRAVDTELDVDVFVIPDEADLKDALASFELDAVERTSPTASTELPADSGTDGADPDEFDWIDEVED
;
A
#
# COMPACT_ATOMS: atom_id res chain seq x y z
N MET A 1 -22.20 0.31 -8.93
CA MET A 1 -21.58 0.63 -10.25
C MET A 1 -20.59 -0.45 -10.58
N LYS A 2 -20.51 -0.99 -11.82
CA LYS A 2 -19.60 -2.08 -12.17
C LYS A 2 -18.37 -1.57 -12.94
N LEU A 3 -17.21 -2.20 -12.77
CA LEU A 3 -15.86 -1.70 -13.06
C LEU A 3 -15.10 -2.73 -13.90
N ASP A 4 -14.87 -2.43 -15.17
CA ASP A 4 -14.16 -3.32 -16.10
C ASP A 4 -12.64 -3.30 -15.82
N VAL A 5 -11.93 -4.41 -16.04
CA VAL A 5 -10.46 -4.37 -16.00
C VAL A 5 -9.88 -3.59 -17.15
N ASP A 6 -10.56 -3.55 -18.30
CA ASP A 6 -10.13 -2.64 -19.37
C ASP A 6 -10.16 -1.18 -18.89
N ALA A 7 -11.05 -0.85 -17.94
CA ALA A 7 -11.05 0.45 -17.27
C ALA A 7 -9.88 0.59 -16.29
N LEU A 8 -9.53 -0.45 -15.52
CA LEU A 8 -8.35 -0.46 -14.63
C LEU A 8 -7.03 -0.31 -15.41
N GLY A 9 -6.89 -1.02 -16.54
CA GLY A 9 -5.80 -0.84 -17.49
C GLY A 9 -5.72 0.60 -17.99
N THR A 10 -6.86 1.23 -18.29
CA THR A 10 -6.91 2.65 -18.66
C THR A 10 -6.34 3.56 -17.57
N PHE A 11 -6.62 3.29 -16.28
CA PHE A 11 -6.01 4.06 -15.18
C PHE A 11 -4.51 3.84 -15.05
N TYR A 12 -4.02 2.62 -15.31
CA TYR A 12 -2.59 2.36 -15.36
C TYR A 12 -1.92 3.09 -16.51
N GLU A 13 -2.48 3.04 -17.72
CA GLU A 13 -2.03 3.80 -18.88
C GLU A 13 -2.01 5.31 -18.59
N MET A 14 -3.08 5.83 -17.97
CA MET A 14 -3.14 7.23 -17.52
C MET A 14 -2.02 7.59 -16.55
N ALA A 15 -1.72 6.70 -15.60
CA ALA A 15 -0.65 6.90 -14.65
C ALA A 15 0.72 6.91 -15.33
N GLN A 16 0.97 5.96 -16.25
CA GLN A 16 2.24 5.83 -16.96
C GLN A 16 2.47 6.99 -17.94
N GLU A 17 1.48 7.33 -18.76
CA GLU A 17 1.54 8.46 -19.69
C GLU A 17 1.69 9.78 -18.92
N GLY A 18 0.91 9.96 -17.86
CA GLY A 18 0.96 11.14 -17.01
C GLY A 18 2.31 11.34 -16.32
N ALA A 19 2.86 10.27 -15.73
CA ALA A 19 4.17 10.30 -15.10
C ALA A 19 5.28 10.61 -16.12
N GLY A 20 5.22 10.00 -17.31
CA GLY A 20 6.17 10.22 -18.40
C GLY A 20 6.19 11.67 -18.88
N LEU A 21 5.01 12.27 -19.07
CA LEU A 21 4.88 13.69 -19.45
C LEU A 21 5.32 14.63 -18.32
N ALA A 22 4.94 14.36 -17.07
CA ALA A 22 5.37 15.12 -15.90
C ALA A 22 6.90 15.15 -15.79
N THR A 23 7.54 14.00 -15.96
CA THR A 23 8.99 13.84 -15.90
C THR A 23 9.72 14.52 -17.06
N SER A 24 9.13 14.46 -18.26
CA SER A 24 9.66 15.19 -19.43
C SER A 24 9.64 16.70 -19.20
N ARG A 25 8.59 17.22 -18.55
CA ARG A 25 8.48 18.64 -18.19
C ARG A 25 9.44 19.04 -17.07
N LEU A 26 9.59 18.21 -16.05
CA LEU A 26 10.60 18.41 -15.01
C LEU A 26 12.01 18.46 -15.60
N THR A 27 12.32 17.56 -16.52
CA THR A 27 13.61 17.54 -17.23
C THR A 27 13.83 18.81 -18.03
N ALA A 28 12.79 19.27 -18.76
CA ALA A 28 12.87 20.50 -19.54
C ALA A 28 13.07 21.75 -18.68
N MET A 29 12.47 21.79 -17.49
CA MET A 29 12.60 22.93 -16.56
C MET A 29 13.95 22.93 -15.83
N THR A 30 14.33 21.79 -15.24
CA THR A 30 15.52 21.70 -14.38
C THR A 30 16.80 21.49 -15.17
N GLY A 31 16.70 21.02 -16.42
CA GLY A 31 17.83 20.59 -17.24
C GLY A 31 18.45 19.26 -16.78
N LEU A 32 17.91 18.64 -15.73
CA LEU A 32 18.38 17.37 -15.19
C LEU A 32 17.52 16.24 -15.75
N PRO A 33 18.10 15.16 -16.31
CA PRO A 33 17.31 14.03 -16.78
C PRO A 33 16.65 13.36 -15.58
N ALA A 34 15.33 13.49 -15.52
CA ALA A 34 14.48 12.76 -14.59
C ALA A 34 13.95 11.50 -15.27
N ARG A 35 13.77 10.43 -14.51
CA ARG A 35 13.07 9.21 -14.96
C ARG A 35 11.95 8.90 -13.99
N VAL A 36 10.81 8.50 -14.53
CA VAL A 36 9.78 7.82 -13.73
C VAL A 36 10.34 6.46 -13.38
N GLY A 37 10.43 6.17 -12.07
CA GLY A 37 10.69 4.82 -11.60
C GLY A 37 9.41 3.99 -11.69
N VAL A 38 8.89 3.57 -10.55
CA VAL A 38 7.69 2.75 -10.47
C VAL A 38 6.45 3.61 -10.24
N THR A 39 5.46 3.46 -11.12
CA THR A 39 4.11 4.04 -10.95
C THR A 39 3.16 2.99 -10.40
N HIS A 40 2.65 3.23 -9.20
CA HIS A 40 1.63 2.39 -8.57
C HIS A 40 0.28 3.07 -8.67
N VAL A 41 -0.72 2.35 -9.17
CA VAL A 41 -2.12 2.80 -9.15
C VAL A 41 -2.85 2.04 -8.06
N ASN A 42 -3.41 2.78 -7.10
CA ASN A 42 -4.24 2.25 -6.05
C ASN A 42 -5.63 2.87 -6.12
N PHE A 43 -6.65 2.05 -5.89
CA PHE A 43 -8.04 2.47 -5.81
C PHE A 43 -8.47 2.38 -4.35
N ALA A 44 -8.78 3.52 -3.76
CA ALA A 44 -9.16 3.64 -2.37
C ALA A 44 -10.50 4.39 -2.25
N ARG A 45 -11.10 4.36 -1.07
CA ARG A 45 -12.16 5.31 -0.73
C ARG A 45 -11.53 6.57 -0.14
N GLU A 46 -12.22 7.70 -0.22
CA GLU A 46 -11.75 8.94 0.42
C GLU A 46 -11.44 8.72 1.92
N ALA A 47 -12.23 7.92 2.62
CA ALA A 47 -11.98 7.57 4.03
C ALA A 47 -10.65 6.82 4.26
N SER A 48 -10.27 5.92 3.34
CA SER A 48 -8.96 5.25 3.41
C SER A 48 -7.84 6.23 3.10
N VAL A 49 -8.02 7.12 2.12
CA VAL A 49 -7.04 8.19 1.83
C VAL A 49 -6.86 9.12 3.02
N ARG A 50 -7.94 9.46 3.73
CA ARG A 50 -7.86 10.23 4.99
C ARG A 50 -6.99 9.53 6.01
N ARG A 51 -7.22 8.23 6.25
CA ARG A 51 -6.41 7.44 7.18
C ARG A 51 -4.94 7.38 6.74
N ASP A 52 -4.68 7.21 5.45
CA ASP A 52 -3.33 7.16 4.87
C ASP A 52 -2.55 8.49 4.99
N LEU A 53 -3.28 9.61 5.08
CA LEU A 53 -2.69 10.93 5.29
C LEU A 53 -2.55 11.26 6.79
N ASP A 54 -3.31 10.58 7.65
CA ASP A 54 -3.31 10.75 9.11
C ASP A 54 -2.23 9.88 9.80
N ASP A 55 -1.01 9.94 9.26
CA ASP A 55 0.14 9.18 9.77
C ASP A 55 1.17 10.06 10.49
N GLY A 56 0.82 11.33 10.74
CA GLY A 56 1.69 12.30 11.41
C GLY A 56 2.89 12.78 10.58
N VAL A 57 3.00 12.38 9.31
CA VAL A 57 4.08 12.81 8.42
C VAL A 57 3.72 14.16 7.80
N GLU A 58 4.58 15.14 8.00
CA GLU A 58 4.48 16.46 7.37
C GLU A 58 4.68 16.35 5.85
N ARG A 59 3.75 16.99 5.11
CA ARG A 59 3.72 16.98 3.65
C ARG A 59 3.40 18.37 3.13
N SER A 60 3.92 18.66 1.95
CA SER A 60 3.63 19.90 1.23
C SER A 60 3.40 19.62 -0.25
N GLY A 61 2.59 20.45 -0.90
CA GLY A 61 2.21 20.18 -2.27
C GLY A 61 1.24 21.16 -2.87
N VAL A 62 0.57 20.72 -3.94
CA VAL A 62 -0.44 21.51 -4.64
C VAL A 62 -1.75 20.76 -4.75
N ARG A 63 -2.84 21.52 -4.65
CA ARG A 63 -4.19 21.07 -4.98
C ARG A 63 -4.75 21.90 -6.12
N VAL A 64 -5.37 21.24 -7.08
CA VAL A 64 -6.10 21.86 -8.20
C VAL A 64 -7.47 21.24 -8.37
N SER A 65 -8.41 22.02 -8.87
CA SER A 65 -9.69 21.51 -9.36
C SER A 65 -9.58 21.21 -10.85
N LEU A 66 -10.22 20.12 -11.27
CA LEU A 66 -10.30 19.66 -12.64
C LEU A 66 -11.73 19.80 -13.13
N SER A 67 -11.89 20.20 -14.38
CA SER A 67 -13.19 20.29 -15.06
C SER A 67 -13.04 19.88 -16.52
N GLU A 68 -14.17 19.59 -17.18
CA GLU A 68 -14.21 19.06 -18.55
C GLU A 68 -13.49 17.70 -18.72
N GLY A 69 -14.13 16.72 -19.33
CA GLY A 69 -13.55 15.38 -19.49
C GLY A 69 -13.45 14.59 -18.18
N VAL A 70 -12.65 15.05 -17.22
CA VAL A 70 -12.43 14.50 -15.88
C VAL A 70 -12.66 15.61 -14.86
N ALA A 71 -13.88 15.69 -14.31
CA ALA A 71 -14.19 16.61 -13.22
C ALA A 71 -13.81 15.99 -11.87
N GLY A 72 -13.22 16.79 -10.98
CA GLY A 72 -12.81 16.36 -9.65
C GLY A 72 -11.69 17.22 -9.07
N THR A 73 -10.95 16.65 -8.11
CA THR A 73 -9.80 17.30 -7.47
C THR A 73 -8.53 16.48 -7.70
N SER A 74 -7.42 17.17 -7.99
CA SER A 74 -6.09 16.57 -8.06
C SER A 74 -5.18 17.17 -6.99
N ILE A 75 -4.45 16.31 -6.28
CA ILE A 75 -3.58 16.69 -5.16
C ILE A 75 -2.23 16.02 -5.34
N LEU A 76 -1.15 16.79 -5.44
CA LEU A 76 0.22 16.26 -5.53
C LEU A 76 0.99 16.67 -4.29
N LEU A 77 1.47 15.69 -3.52
CA LEU A 77 2.13 15.87 -2.24
C LEU A 77 3.55 15.29 -2.26
N PHE A 78 4.48 16.02 -1.66
CA PHE A 78 5.84 15.61 -1.33
C PHE A 78 5.97 15.46 0.19
N ASP A 79 6.74 14.49 0.64
CA ASP A 79 7.25 14.49 2.02
C ASP A 79 8.27 15.63 2.23
N GLU A 80 8.63 15.88 3.49
CA GLU A 80 9.54 16.96 3.87
C GLU A 80 10.90 16.88 3.16
N GLU A 81 11.48 15.67 3.05
CA GLU A 81 12.78 15.45 2.42
C GLU A 81 12.73 15.74 0.91
N SER A 82 11.70 15.25 0.24
CA SER A 82 11.44 15.44 -1.18
C SER A 82 11.13 16.90 -1.48
N ALA A 83 10.32 17.57 -0.67
CA ALA A 83 10.00 18.99 -0.81
C ALA A 83 11.26 19.87 -0.68
N ARG A 84 12.14 19.55 0.28
CA ARG A 84 13.43 20.22 0.44
C ARG A 84 14.34 19.99 -0.76
N THR A 85 14.40 18.76 -1.25
CA THR A 85 15.18 18.40 -2.45
C THR A 85 14.70 19.17 -3.68
N VAL A 86 13.38 19.29 -3.86
CA VAL A 86 12.77 20.09 -4.93
C VAL A 86 13.19 21.57 -4.81
N ALA A 87 13.11 22.15 -3.61
CA ALA A 87 13.50 23.54 -3.37
C ALA A 87 15.00 23.79 -3.62
N GLU A 88 15.87 22.90 -3.14
CA GLU A 88 17.32 22.96 -3.39
C GLU A 88 17.64 22.87 -4.90
N THR A 89 16.92 22.02 -5.63
CA THR A 89 17.13 21.81 -7.06
C THR A 89 16.73 23.05 -7.87
N VAL A 90 15.56 23.62 -7.59
CA VAL A 90 15.06 24.82 -8.30
C VAL A 90 15.92 26.05 -8.02
N THR A 91 16.42 26.18 -6.80
CA THR A 91 17.31 27.30 -6.41
C THR A 91 18.77 27.08 -6.80
N ALA A 92 19.09 25.96 -7.45
CA ALA A 92 20.45 25.53 -7.78
C ALA A 92 21.40 25.56 -6.56
N GLY A 93 20.88 25.21 -5.38
CA GLY A 93 21.61 25.23 -4.11
C GLY A 93 21.96 26.63 -3.58
N THR A 94 21.37 27.70 -4.15
CA THR A 94 21.58 29.05 -3.65
C THR A 94 20.77 29.26 -2.37
N PRO A 95 21.40 29.62 -1.24
CA PRO A 95 20.68 29.86 0.00
C PRO A 95 19.67 31.00 -0.18
N ALA A 96 18.38 30.69 0.00
CA ALA A 96 17.34 31.70 -0.02
C ALA A 96 17.39 32.55 1.25
N ALA A 97 17.02 33.83 1.12
CA ALA A 97 16.90 34.73 2.27
C ALA A 97 15.77 34.30 3.23
N ASP A 98 14.73 33.67 2.68
CA ASP A 98 13.66 32.98 3.40
C ASP A 98 13.53 31.56 2.82
N PRO A 99 14.11 30.56 3.50
CA PRO A 99 14.04 29.17 3.06
C PRO A 99 12.62 28.65 2.93
N GLU A 100 11.70 29.14 3.77
CA GLU A 100 10.32 28.67 3.83
C GLU A 100 9.53 29.16 2.61
N ALA A 101 9.56 30.47 2.37
CA ALA A 101 8.92 31.06 1.19
C ALA A 101 9.52 30.52 -0.13
N ALA A 102 10.83 30.24 -0.15
CA ALA A 102 11.47 29.62 -1.31
C ALA A 102 10.99 28.18 -1.54
N ARG A 103 10.78 27.41 -0.46
CA ARG A 103 10.24 26.05 -0.52
C ARG A 103 8.80 26.05 -1.01
N GLU A 104 7.92 26.88 -0.43
CA GLU A 104 6.53 27.03 -0.88
C GLU A 104 6.45 27.35 -2.38
N SER A 105 7.24 28.33 -2.83
CA SER A 105 7.28 28.72 -4.24
C SER A 105 7.80 27.59 -5.15
N ALA A 106 8.85 26.89 -4.74
CA ALA A 106 9.43 25.80 -5.53
C ALA A 106 8.48 24.60 -5.62
N VAL A 107 7.89 24.18 -4.50
CA VAL A 107 6.90 23.09 -4.43
C VAL A 107 5.67 23.45 -5.26
N THR A 108 5.20 24.71 -5.22
CA THR A 108 4.06 25.16 -6.02
C THR A 108 4.33 25.08 -7.51
N GLU A 109 5.48 25.61 -7.96
CA GLU A 109 5.85 25.60 -9.39
C GLU A 109 6.07 24.18 -9.91
N VAL A 110 6.87 23.38 -9.19
CA VAL A 110 7.18 21.99 -9.56
C VAL A 110 5.93 21.12 -9.51
N GLY A 111 5.14 21.26 -8.44
CA GLY A 111 3.87 20.57 -8.28
C GLY A 111 2.89 20.90 -9.41
N GLN A 112 2.76 22.16 -9.81
CA GLN A 112 1.90 22.57 -10.92
C GLN A 112 2.38 21.97 -12.26
N ILE A 113 3.68 22.02 -12.53
CA ILE A 113 4.26 21.47 -13.77
C ILE A 113 4.01 19.96 -13.86
N MET A 114 4.24 19.24 -12.76
CA MET A 114 4.00 17.81 -12.69
C MET A 114 2.52 17.49 -12.84
N ASN A 115 1.65 18.17 -12.08
CA ASN A 115 0.21 18.00 -12.17
C ASN A 115 -0.29 18.19 -13.61
N ASN A 116 0.16 19.23 -14.30
CA ASN A 116 -0.22 19.46 -15.69
C ASN A 116 0.26 18.32 -16.60
N GLY A 117 1.46 17.77 -16.36
CA GLY A 117 1.95 16.59 -17.09
C GLY A 117 1.03 15.38 -16.92
N TYR A 118 0.58 15.12 -15.70
CA TYR A 118 -0.40 14.07 -15.45
C TYR A 118 -1.74 14.33 -16.12
N VAL A 119 -2.29 15.54 -15.96
CA VAL A 119 -3.57 15.91 -16.55
C VAL A 119 -3.54 15.77 -18.08
N ASP A 120 -2.46 16.19 -18.73
CA ASP A 120 -2.31 16.03 -20.18
C ASP A 120 -2.18 14.54 -20.57
N GLY A 121 -1.51 13.73 -19.76
CA GLY A 121 -1.44 12.28 -19.99
C GLY A 121 -2.81 11.61 -19.85
N TRP A 122 -3.59 12.02 -18.85
CA TRP A 122 -4.96 11.56 -18.68
C TRP A 122 -5.83 11.97 -19.87
N ALA A 123 -5.71 13.23 -20.31
CA ALA A 123 -6.42 13.77 -21.47
C ALA A 123 -6.11 12.97 -22.74
N ASN A 124 -4.84 12.63 -22.98
CA ASN A 124 -4.39 11.82 -24.12
C ASN A 124 -5.01 10.43 -24.12
N VAL A 125 -4.87 9.70 -23.01
CA VAL A 125 -5.37 8.31 -22.88
C VAL A 125 -6.90 8.28 -23.01
N LEU A 126 -7.59 9.27 -22.44
CA LEU A 126 -9.05 9.37 -22.50
C LEU A 126 -9.58 9.99 -23.80
N GLY A 127 -8.69 10.52 -24.66
CA GLY A 127 -9.06 11.24 -25.88
C GLY A 127 -9.97 12.44 -25.61
N THR A 128 -9.74 13.17 -24.51
CA THR A 128 -10.55 14.32 -24.07
C THR A 128 -9.66 15.52 -23.76
N THR A 129 -10.26 16.66 -23.49
CA THR A 129 -9.59 17.81 -22.83
C THR A 129 -9.97 17.83 -21.36
N ILE A 130 -9.05 18.29 -20.52
CA ILE A 130 -9.24 18.50 -19.08
C ILE A 130 -8.70 19.88 -18.73
N ASP A 131 -9.55 20.72 -18.16
CA ASP A 131 -9.22 22.04 -17.68
C ASP A 131 -8.76 21.99 -16.22
N VAL A 132 -7.75 22.81 -15.89
CA VAL A 132 -7.11 22.84 -14.57
C VAL A 132 -7.19 24.24 -13.98
N SER A 133 -7.61 24.34 -12.72
CA SER A 133 -7.59 25.61 -11.98
C SER A 133 -6.16 26.06 -11.63
N PRO A 134 -5.95 27.33 -11.21
CA PRO A 134 -4.70 27.71 -10.55
C PRO A 134 -4.40 26.81 -9.33
N PRO A 135 -3.13 26.49 -9.05
CA PRO A 135 -2.77 25.66 -7.91
C PRO A 135 -3.00 26.40 -6.60
N THR A 136 -3.44 25.65 -5.60
CA THR A 136 -3.46 26.07 -4.19
C THR A 136 -2.36 25.31 -3.46
N TYR A 137 -1.42 26.01 -2.84
CA TYR A 137 -0.43 25.38 -1.97
C TYR A 137 -1.12 24.79 -0.73
N VAL A 138 -0.71 23.59 -0.35
CA VAL A 138 -1.23 22.86 0.81
C VAL A 138 -0.06 22.28 1.61
N GLU A 139 -0.17 22.33 2.93
CA GLU A 139 0.86 21.86 3.86
C GLU A 139 0.27 21.41 5.19
N GLY A 140 0.86 20.38 5.79
CA GLY A 140 0.60 19.93 7.15
C GLY A 140 0.84 18.43 7.34
N SER A 141 0.37 17.89 8.45
CA SER A 141 0.25 16.45 8.69
C SER A 141 -1.21 16.00 8.73
N ASP A 142 -2.16 16.90 8.99
CA ASP A 142 -3.59 16.59 9.05
C ASP A 142 -4.22 16.40 7.65
N PRO A 143 -5.04 15.36 7.43
CA PRO A 143 -5.75 15.15 6.17
C PRO A 143 -6.61 16.33 5.72
N GLY A 144 -7.15 17.09 6.69
CA GLY A 144 -7.99 18.27 6.45
C GLY A 144 -7.25 19.44 5.79
N ALA A 145 -5.92 19.48 5.84
CA ALA A 145 -5.13 20.46 5.12
C ALA A 145 -5.13 20.20 3.61
N PHE A 146 -5.21 18.94 3.21
CA PHE A 146 -5.10 18.50 1.81
C PHE A 146 -6.47 18.34 1.17
N LEU A 147 -7.37 17.63 1.85
CA LEU A 147 -8.70 17.31 1.35
C LEU A 147 -9.65 18.48 1.60
N ALA A 148 -10.50 18.82 0.63
CA ALA A 148 -11.46 19.90 0.82
C ALA A 148 -12.46 19.55 1.93
N ALA A 149 -12.87 20.55 2.73
CA ALA A 149 -13.87 20.35 3.80
C ALA A 149 -15.26 19.95 3.27
N SER A 150 -15.50 20.11 1.98
CA SER A 150 -16.73 19.72 1.29
C SER A 150 -16.68 18.25 0.89
N SER A 151 -16.68 17.35 1.86
CA SER A 151 -17.03 15.95 1.61
C SER A 151 -18.57 15.85 1.62
N PRO A 152 -19.20 15.10 0.69
CA PRO A 152 -20.63 14.87 0.72
C PRO A 152 -21.06 14.08 1.95
N ALA A 153 -22.37 13.96 2.14
CA ALA A 153 -22.94 13.25 3.28
C ALA A 153 -22.42 11.79 3.36
N PRO A 154 -22.22 11.24 4.57
CA PRO A 154 -21.79 9.86 4.75
C PRO A 154 -22.75 8.89 4.05
N GLY A 155 -22.25 8.12 3.07
CA GLY A 155 -23.03 7.13 2.33
C GLY A 155 -22.76 7.10 0.82
N GLU A 156 -22.15 8.15 0.25
CA GLU A 156 -21.73 8.15 -1.15
C GLU A 156 -20.27 7.66 -1.23
N ALA A 157 -20.06 6.49 -1.83
CA ALA A 157 -18.71 5.93 -2.00
C ALA A 157 -17.92 6.76 -3.02
N GLU A 158 -17.24 7.80 -2.57
CA GLU A 158 -16.31 8.58 -3.39
C GLU A 158 -15.00 7.80 -3.56
N LEU A 159 -14.82 7.29 -4.78
CA LEU A 159 -13.59 6.64 -5.21
C LEU A 159 -12.48 7.68 -5.24
N ALA A 160 -11.36 7.36 -4.61
CA ALA A 160 -10.10 8.07 -4.75
C ALA A 160 -9.11 7.17 -5.49
N ILE A 161 -8.37 7.75 -6.42
CA ILE A 161 -7.33 7.06 -7.18
C ILE A 161 -6.00 7.65 -6.75
N VAL A 162 -5.13 6.80 -6.25
CA VAL A 162 -3.84 7.20 -5.69
C VAL A 162 -2.75 6.68 -6.61
N PHE A 163 -2.05 7.61 -7.23
CA PHE A 163 -0.84 7.37 -8.00
C PHE A 163 0.37 7.62 -7.09
N ARG A 164 1.04 6.55 -6.65
CA ARG A 164 2.33 6.69 -5.95
C ARG A 164 3.45 6.58 -6.95
N ASN A 165 4.33 7.57 -6.96
CA ASN A 165 5.37 7.69 -7.95
C ASN A 165 6.68 8.07 -7.27
N ALA A 166 7.75 7.41 -7.70
CA ALA A 166 9.11 7.84 -7.44
C ALA A 166 9.68 8.39 -8.75
N ALA A 167 10.29 9.57 -8.67
CA ALA A 167 11.07 10.13 -9.77
C ALA A 167 12.53 10.19 -9.34
N GLU A 168 13.41 9.66 -10.18
CA GLU A 168 14.84 9.66 -9.95
C GLU A 168 15.53 10.65 -10.87
N THR A 169 16.46 11.42 -10.32
CA THR A 169 17.45 12.21 -11.07
C THR A 169 18.84 11.62 -10.84
N VAL A 170 19.84 12.05 -11.63
CA VAL A 170 21.21 11.49 -11.59
C VAL A 170 21.88 11.54 -10.19
N GLU A 171 21.41 12.42 -9.31
CA GLU A 171 22.03 12.63 -7.99
C GLU A 171 21.07 12.44 -6.80
N ARG A 172 19.75 12.47 -7.03
CA ARG A 172 18.74 12.45 -5.95
C ARG A 172 17.43 11.79 -6.40
N GLU A 173 16.82 11.06 -5.49
CA GLU A 173 15.46 10.53 -5.61
C GLU A 173 14.46 11.53 -5.01
N VAL A 174 13.31 11.69 -5.68
CA VAL A 174 12.18 12.52 -5.21
C VAL A 174 10.93 11.65 -5.22
N THR A 175 10.35 11.44 -4.04
CA THR A 175 9.10 10.70 -3.90
C THR A 175 7.93 11.66 -3.84
N PHE A 176 6.84 11.31 -4.52
CA PHE A 176 5.60 12.09 -4.46
C PHE A 176 4.37 11.20 -4.58
N ARG A 177 3.29 11.65 -3.95
CA ARG A 177 1.98 11.01 -4.01
C ARG A 177 1.04 11.91 -4.78
N HIS A 178 0.41 11.38 -5.81
CA HIS A 178 -0.55 12.11 -6.63
C HIS A 178 -1.92 11.47 -6.52
N TYR A 179 -2.88 12.21 -6.00
CA TYR A 179 -4.24 11.79 -5.75
C TYR A 179 -5.17 12.40 -6.80
N LEU A 180 -6.02 11.59 -7.39
CA LEU A 180 -7.16 12.01 -8.20
C LEU A 180 -8.43 11.60 -7.48
N LEU A 181 -9.24 12.59 -7.10
CA LEU A 181 -10.55 12.43 -6.49
C LEU A 181 -11.59 12.86 -7.53
N PRO A 182 -12.01 11.96 -8.43
CA PRO A 182 -12.99 12.27 -9.47
C PRO A 182 -14.40 12.43 -8.88
N ASP A 183 -15.18 13.34 -9.44
CA ASP A 183 -16.60 13.45 -9.11
C ASP A 183 -17.37 12.20 -9.55
N ARG A 184 -18.53 11.95 -8.92
CA ARG A 184 -19.41 10.79 -9.21
C ARG A 184 -19.71 10.61 -10.70
N ASP A 185 -20.02 11.69 -11.42
CA ASP A 185 -20.33 11.65 -12.84
C ASP A 185 -19.10 11.29 -13.70
N THR A 186 -17.90 11.68 -13.25
CA THR A 186 -16.64 11.32 -13.90
C THR A 186 -16.36 9.83 -13.70
N VAL A 187 -16.50 9.33 -12.48
CA VAL A 187 -16.41 7.91 -12.16
C VAL A 187 -17.37 7.12 -13.06
N GLU A 188 -18.65 7.47 -13.07
CA GLU A 188 -19.66 6.82 -13.92
C GLU A 188 -19.24 6.78 -15.40
N ARG A 189 -18.77 7.90 -15.97
CA ARG A 189 -18.36 7.94 -17.38
C ARG A 189 -17.09 7.13 -17.68
N LEU A 190 -16.10 7.18 -16.80
CA LEU A 190 -14.84 6.44 -16.97
C LEU A 190 -15.10 4.93 -16.91
N PHE A 191 -16.00 4.49 -16.04
CA PHE A 191 -16.32 3.07 -15.86
C PHE A 191 -17.44 2.55 -16.79
N GLN A 192 -18.27 3.40 -17.39
CA GLN A 192 -19.31 2.98 -18.35
C GLN A 192 -18.82 2.87 -19.81
N ARG A 193 -17.72 3.54 -20.19
CA ARG A 193 -17.32 3.70 -21.60
C ARG A 193 -16.86 2.41 -22.31
N ARG A 194 -16.58 1.33 -21.59
CA ARG A 194 -16.19 0.02 -22.15
C ARG A 194 -16.80 -1.09 -21.30
N GLY A 195 -18.03 -1.49 -21.61
CA GLY A 195 -18.71 -2.58 -20.92
C GLY A 195 -18.44 -3.93 -21.60
N SER A 196 -17.65 -4.78 -20.96
CA SER A 196 -17.68 -6.24 -21.17
C SER A 196 -18.40 -6.93 -19.99
N ASP A 197 -18.71 -8.23 -20.12
CA ASP A 197 -19.31 -9.08 -19.06
C ASP A 197 -18.43 -9.23 -17.79
N ARG A 198 -17.28 -8.54 -17.69
CA ARG A 198 -16.22 -8.73 -16.66
C ARG A 198 -16.10 -7.57 -15.65
N SER A 199 -17.22 -7.07 -15.17
CA SER A 199 -17.29 -5.82 -14.39
C SER A 199 -17.43 -6.03 -12.87
N ILE A 200 -16.53 -5.47 -12.04
CA ILE A 200 -16.50 -5.52 -10.56
C ILE A 200 -17.32 -4.39 -9.95
N GLU A 201 -18.16 -4.61 -8.95
CA GLU A 201 -18.84 -3.46 -8.33
C GLU A 201 -17.87 -2.57 -7.54
N LEU A 202 -17.94 -1.24 -7.69
CA LEU A 202 -17.08 -0.28 -6.99
C LEU A 202 -17.10 -0.48 -5.46
N GLU A 203 -18.24 -0.88 -4.92
CA GLU A 203 -18.40 -1.24 -3.51
C GLU A 203 -17.55 -2.45 -3.12
N LYS A 204 -17.35 -3.40 -4.05
CA LYS A 204 -16.54 -4.61 -3.90
C LYS A 204 -15.04 -4.36 -3.95
N LEU A 205 -14.59 -3.19 -4.44
CA LEU A 205 -13.20 -2.78 -4.27
C LEU A 205 -12.82 -2.63 -2.79
N ALA A 206 -13.76 -2.28 -1.91
CA ALA A 206 -13.50 -2.29 -0.46
C ALA A 206 -13.38 -3.70 0.12
N GLY A 207 -13.86 -4.71 -0.60
CA GLY A 207 -13.62 -6.11 -0.25
C GLY A 207 -12.14 -6.48 -0.37
N PHE A 208 -11.44 -5.91 -1.35
CA PHE A 208 -10.00 -6.11 -1.52
C PHE A 208 -9.22 -5.73 -0.26
N ASP A 209 -9.49 -4.53 0.28
CA ASP A 209 -8.83 -4.04 1.49
C ASP A 209 -9.06 -5.01 2.67
N ARG A 210 -10.28 -5.50 2.85
CA ARG A 210 -10.60 -6.47 3.91
C ARG A 210 -9.91 -7.82 3.72
N ILE A 211 -9.82 -8.31 2.49
CA ILE A 211 -9.12 -9.56 2.16
C ILE A 211 -7.63 -9.42 2.45
N ALA A 212 -7.02 -8.30 2.05
CA ALA A 212 -5.64 -7.98 2.36
C ALA A 212 -5.40 -7.98 3.87
N HIS A 213 -6.25 -7.26 4.62
CA HIS A 213 -6.15 -7.16 6.07
C HIS A 213 -6.30 -8.51 6.76
N ARG A 214 -7.35 -9.25 6.43
CA ARG A 214 -7.64 -10.53 7.10
C ARG A 214 -6.57 -11.58 6.84
N GLY A 215 -6.05 -11.65 5.60
CA GLY A 215 -4.95 -12.55 5.26
C GLY A 215 -3.66 -12.16 6.00
N ALA A 216 -3.34 -10.88 6.02
CA ALA A 216 -2.12 -10.40 6.67
C ALA A 216 -2.13 -10.62 8.19
N GLU A 217 -3.24 -10.30 8.86
CA GLU A 217 -3.45 -10.60 10.29
C GLU A 217 -3.28 -12.10 10.59
N ALA A 218 -3.92 -12.97 9.81
CA ALA A 218 -3.84 -14.40 10.01
C ALA A 218 -2.42 -14.97 9.81
N ALA A 219 -1.65 -14.38 8.88
CA ALA A 219 -0.24 -14.72 8.69
C ALA A 219 0.62 -14.32 9.90
N ALA A 220 0.43 -13.10 10.41
CA ALA A 220 1.15 -12.63 11.60
C ALA A 220 0.76 -13.42 12.85
N ASP A 221 -0.53 -13.71 13.07
CA ASP A 221 -0.99 -14.55 14.19
C ASP A 221 -0.31 -15.94 14.16
N SER A 222 -0.21 -16.52 12.97
CA SER A 222 0.43 -17.83 12.78
C SER A 222 1.93 -17.77 13.05
N LEU A 223 2.60 -16.72 12.57
CA LEU A 223 4.01 -16.45 12.83
C LEU A 223 4.28 -16.26 14.34
N SER A 224 3.48 -15.41 15.00
CA SER A 224 3.59 -15.14 16.44
C SER A 224 3.39 -16.40 17.27
N THR A 225 2.40 -17.24 16.89
CA THR A 225 2.13 -18.52 17.56
C THR A 225 3.32 -19.48 17.48
N MET A 226 4.01 -19.51 16.34
CA MET A 226 5.14 -20.44 16.13
C MET A 226 6.46 -19.97 16.70
N THR A 227 6.72 -18.66 16.64
CA THR A 227 8.02 -18.09 16.97
C THR A 227 8.06 -17.42 18.34
N GLY A 228 6.88 -17.15 18.93
CA GLY A 228 6.76 -16.33 20.14
C GLY A 228 7.08 -14.86 19.93
N ILE A 229 7.39 -14.43 18.71
CA ILE A 229 7.64 -13.02 18.37
C ILE A 229 6.29 -12.31 18.26
N ASP A 230 6.14 -11.17 18.91
CA ASP A 230 4.98 -10.31 18.70
C ASP A 230 5.11 -9.59 17.36
N ALA A 231 4.47 -10.17 16.33
CA ALA A 231 4.45 -9.63 14.98
C ALA A 231 3.24 -8.70 14.78
N SER A 232 3.53 -7.50 14.32
CA SER A 232 2.55 -6.53 13.85
C SER A 232 2.52 -6.48 12.33
N VAL A 233 1.36 -6.17 11.79
CA VAL A 233 1.15 -6.12 10.34
C VAL A 233 1.05 -4.67 9.89
N ASP A 234 1.85 -4.32 8.90
CA ASP A 234 1.70 -3.09 8.12
C ASP A 234 1.29 -3.44 6.68
N ILE A 235 0.00 -3.28 6.38
CA ILE A 235 -0.52 -3.55 5.03
C ILE A 235 -0.23 -2.34 4.16
N ARG A 236 0.76 -2.48 3.29
CA ARG A 236 1.31 -1.36 2.52
C ARG A 236 0.40 -0.85 1.43
N ARG A 237 -0.39 -1.73 0.78
CA ARG A 237 -1.59 -1.48 -0.07
C ARG A 237 -1.79 -2.57 -1.13
N ILE A 238 -2.89 -2.44 -1.87
CA ILE A 238 -3.24 -3.23 -3.04
C ILE A 238 -2.90 -2.42 -4.28
N ASN A 239 -1.95 -2.89 -5.06
CA ASN A 239 -1.45 -2.18 -6.23
C ASN A 239 -1.99 -2.84 -7.50
N PHE A 240 -2.48 -2.06 -8.46
CA PHE A 240 -2.75 -2.53 -9.81
C PHE A 240 -1.60 -2.10 -10.71
N VAL A 241 -0.82 -3.07 -11.19
CA VAL A 241 0.43 -2.82 -11.93
C VAL A 241 0.57 -3.74 -13.13
N SER A 242 1.36 -3.34 -14.13
CA SER A 242 1.82 -4.26 -15.17
C SER A 242 2.69 -5.35 -14.55
N LEU A 243 2.55 -6.58 -15.02
CA LEU A 243 3.37 -7.71 -14.55
C LEU A 243 4.87 -7.42 -14.70
N ASP A 244 5.29 -6.77 -15.79
CA ASP A 244 6.69 -6.43 -16.05
C ASP A 244 7.25 -5.35 -15.10
N ALA A 245 6.38 -4.66 -14.36
CA ALA A 245 6.78 -3.64 -13.41
C ALA A 245 7.01 -4.18 -11.99
N ILE A 246 6.50 -5.39 -11.67
CA ILE A 246 6.58 -5.98 -10.33
C ILE A 246 8.03 -6.23 -9.89
N PRO A 247 8.97 -6.71 -10.73
CA PRO A 247 10.36 -6.92 -10.31
C PRO A 247 11.04 -5.64 -9.81
N ASN A 248 10.64 -4.47 -10.31
CA ASN A 248 11.19 -3.17 -9.88
C ASN A 248 10.67 -2.73 -8.50
N GLN A 249 9.70 -3.44 -7.92
CA GLN A 249 9.16 -3.17 -6.58
C GLN A 249 9.94 -3.88 -5.48
N VAL A 250 10.83 -4.78 -5.85
CA VAL A 250 11.57 -5.64 -4.93
C VAL A 250 13.03 -5.24 -4.89
N SER A 251 13.67 -5.40 -3.73
CA SER A 251 15.08 -5.11 -3.53
C SER A 251 15.97 -5.85 -4.54
N THR A 252 16.98 -5.14 -5.05
CA THR A 252 18.05 -5.72 -5.87
C THR A 252 19.14 -6.41 -5.05
N GLU A 253 19.04 -6.37 -3.72
CA GLU A 253 19.93 -7.07 -2.80
C GLU A 253 19.61 -8.59 -2.77
N PRO A 254 20.58 -9.44 -2.39
CA PRO A 254 20.31 -10.86 -2.12
C PRO A 254 19.28 -11.03 -0.99
N GLN A 255 18.24 -11.81 -1.26
CA GLN A 255 17.15 -12.12 -0.34
C GLN A 255 16.88 -13.63 -0.29
N VAL A 256 16.36 -14.08 0.83
CA VAL A 256 15.75 -15.39 0.96
C VAL A 256 14.31 -15.27 0.49
N SER A 257 13.94 -16.07 -0.51
CA SER A 257 12.63 -16.07 -1.12
C SER A 257 11.97 -17.44 -1.02
N VAL A 258 10.68 -17.46 -0.70
CA VAL A 258 9.86 -18.66 -0.72
C VAL A 258 8.58 -18.38 -1.49
N ALA A 259 8.38 -19.11 -2.58
CA ALA A 259 7.24 -18.94 -3.46
C ALA A 259 6.28 -20.13 -3.39
N PHE A 260 5.00 -19.83 -3.58
CA PHE A 260 3.89 -20.78 -3.62
C PHE A 260 3.01 -20.46 -4.83
N SER A 261 2.58 -21.48 -5.56
CA SER A 261 1.40 -21.37 -6.41
C SER A 261 0.18 -21.77 -5.60
N PHE A 262 -0.92 -21.03 -5.71
CA PHE A 262 -2.19 -21.39 -5.10
C PHE A 262 -3.29 -21.55 -6.14
N SER A 263 -4.28 -22.37 -5.80
CA SER A 263 -5.38 -22.78 -6.66
C SER A 263 -6.69 -22.82 -5.88
N GLY A 264 -7.80 -22.69 -6.59
CA GLY A 264 -9.11 -22.49 -5.99
C GLY A 264 -9.76 -21.27 -6.61
N MET A 265 -10.49 -20.50 -5.81
CA MET A 265 -11.11 -19.25 -6.25
C MET A 265 -10.84 -18.17 -5.20
N PRO A 266 -9.77 -17.36 -5.32
CA PRO A 266 -8.86 -17.25 -6.48
C PRO A 266 -7.73 -18.28 -6.57
N SER A 267 -7.16 -18.45 -7.77
CA SER A 267 -5.82 -19.03 -8.00
C SER A 267 -4.75 -17.93 -8.14
N GLY A 268 -3.45 -18.26 -8.12
CA GLY A 268 -2.38 -17.27 -8.26
C GLY A 268 -1.03 -17.70 -7.67
N TYR A 269 -0.21 -16.71 -7.30
CA TYR A 269 1.08 -16.91 -6.65
C TYR A 269 1.23 -16.08 -5.38
N LEU A 270 1.90 -16.64 -4.38
CA LEU A 270 2.30 -15.97 -3.16
C LEU A 270 3.82 -16.04 -3.03
N LEU A 271 4.46 -14.92 -2.75
CA LEU A 271 5.91 -14.79 -2.58
C LEU A 271 6.20 -14.16 -1.22
N ILE A 272 7.08 -14.80 -0.45
CA ILE A 272 7.61 -14.28 0.81
C ILE A 272 9.08 -13.94 0.58
N LEU A 273 9.47 -12.72 0.92
CA LEU A 273 10.84 -12.22 0.81
C LEU A 273 11.33 -11.76 2.17
N LEU A 274 12.56 -12.17 2.48
CA LEU A 274 13.27 -11.82 3.69
C LEU A 274 14.68 -11.39 3.30
N ASP A 275 15.15 -10.26 3.82
CA ASP A 275 16.59 -10.01 3.82
C ASP A 275 17.31 -11.08 4.68
N GLU A 276 18.62 -11.24 4.48
CA GLU A 276 19.35 -12.30 5.19
C GLU A 276 19.36 -12.13 6.71
N ARG A 277 19.27 -10.90 7.23
CA ARG A 277 19.24 -10.65 8.68
C ARG A 277 17.90 -11.08 9.25
N SER A 278 16.81 -10.66 8.62
CA SER A 278 15.43 -11.01 8.95
C SER A 278 15.24 -12.53 8.88
N ALA A 279 15.72 -13.19 7.84
CA ALA A 279 15.64 -14.65 7.71
C ALA A 279 16.40 -15.38 8.84
N ARG A 280 17.59 -14.91 9.23
CA ARG A 280 18.37 -15.51 10.33
C ARG A 280 17.71 -15.27 11.69
N ALA A 281 17.17 -14.07 11.91
CA ALA A 281 16.44 -13.72 13.13
C ALA A 281 15.19 -14.61 13.28
N LEU A 282 14.45 -14.79 12.19
CA LEU A 282 13.28 -15.64 12.11
C LEU A 282 13.60 -17.11 12.46
N VAL A 283 14.65 -17.68 11.86
CA VAL A 283 15.11 -19.04 12.17
C VAL A 283 15.58 -19.16 13.62
N GLY A 284 16.35 -18.19 14.11
CA GLY A 284 16.83 -18.18 15.49
C GLY A 284 15.67 -18.20 16.50
N ALA A 285 14.67 -17.36 16.29
CA ALA A 285 13.49 -17.32 17.16
C ALA A 285 12.68 -18.62 17.14
N ALA A 286 12.43 -19.20 15.97
CA ALA A 286 11.71 -20.46 15.85
C ALA A 286 12.43 -21.64 16.54
N LEU A 287 13.76 -21.58 16.64
CA LEU A 287 14.59 -22.61 17.26
C LEU A 287 14.98 -22.32 18.71
N ASP A 288 14.58 -21.16 19.26
CA ASP A 288 15.07 -20.63 20.53
C ASP A 288 16.62 -20.65 20.60
N ALA A 289 17.25 -20.20 19.51
CA ALA A 289 18.69 -20.25 19.30
C ALA A 289 19.24 -18.93 18.73
N PRO A 290 20.55 -18.65 18.91
CA PRO A 290 21.18 -17.51 18.24
C PRO A 290 21.03 -17.59 16.72
N PRO A 291 20.89 -16.45 16.00
CA PRO A 291 20.79 -16.43 14.55
C PRO A 291 21.98 -17.15 13.90
N ALA A 292 21.70 -18.08 12.98
CA ALA A 292 22.75 -18.85 12.30
C ALA A 292 23.60 -17.96 11.37
N GLU A 293 24.91 -18.18 11.32
CA GLU A 293 25.79 -17.40 10.42
C GLU A 293 25.55 -17.74 8.93
N THR A 294 25.11 -18.97 8.63
CA THR A 294 24.93 -19.49 7.27
C THR A 294 23.60 -20.24 7.11
N PHE A 295 23.00 -20.17 5.92
CA PHE A 295 21.82 -20.98 5.55
C PHE A 295 22.22 -22.37 5.05
N GLY A 296 22.41 -23.30 5.98
CA GLY A 296 22.53 -24.73 5.70
C GLY A 296 21.19 -25.37 5.34
N ALA A 297 21.19 -26.67 5.10
CA ALA A 297 19.96 -27.39 4.74
C ALA A 297 18.88 -27.28 5.83
N PHE A 298 19.29 -27.34 7.10
CA PHE A 298 18.37 -27.26 8.23
C PHE A 298 17.72 -25.88 8.33
N GLU A 299 18.50 -24.79 8.24
CA GLU A 299 17.97 -23.43 8.29
C GLU A 299 17.02 -23.16 7.12
N ARG A 300 17.32 -23.70 5.93
CA ARG A 300 16.44 -23.60 4.74
C ARG A 300 15.12 -24.33 4.95
N ASP A 301 15.16 -25.53 5.54
CA ASP A 301 13.94 -26.28 5.86
C ASP A 301 13.11 -25.52 6.90
N THR A 302 13.74 -24.95 7.93
CA THR A 302 13.05 -24.10 8.91
C THR A 302 12.39 -22.87 8.28
N VAL A 303 13.10 -22.15 7.39
CA VAL A 303 12.49 -21.01 6.68
C VAL A 303 11.30 -21.47 5.83
N GLN A 304 11.42 -22.57 5.11
CA GLN A 304 10.34 -23.10 4.29
C GLN A 304 9.11 -23.48 5.12
N GLU A 305 9.29 -24.08 6.30
CA GLU A 305 8.17 -24.41 7.20
C GLU A 305 7.48 -23.16 7.76
N LEU A 306 8.25 -22.15 8.19
CA LEU A 306 7.69 -20.88 8.67
C LEU A 306 6.97 -20.13 7.54
N ALA A 307 7.57 -20.10 6.35
CA ALA A 307 6.95 -19.54 5.15
C ALA A 307 5.67 -20.28 4.77
N ASN A 308 5.65 -21.60 4.87
CA ASN A 308 4.47 -22.42 4.59
C ASN A 308 3.33 -22.08 5.55
N VAL A 309 3.63 -21.90 6.84
CA VAL A 309 2.65 -21.53 7.85
C VAL A 309 2.11 -20.11 7.63
N MET A 310 2.98 -19.15 7.31
CA MET A 310 2.55 -17.80 6.94
C MET A 310 1.66 -17.80 5.69
N ALA A 311 2.04 -18.55 4.67
CA ALA A 311 1.27 -18.70 3.43
C ALA A 311 -0.10 -19.34 3.69
N SER A 312 -0.17 -20.41 4.50
CA SER A 312 -1.43 -21.03 4.92
C SER A 312 -2.30 -20.02 5.67
N GLY A 313 -1.76 -19.33 6.69
CA GLY A 313 -2.51 -18.33 7.45
C GLY A 313 -3.08 -17.22 6.55
N MET A 314 -2.28 -16.72 5.61
CA MET A 314 -2.71 -15.69 4.66
C MET A 314 -3.83 -16.17 3.74
N LEU A 315 -3.65 -17.33 3.10
CA LEU A 315 -4.61 -17.87 2.15
C LEU A 315 -5.88 -18.39 2.83
N ASP A 316 -5.78 -18.88 4.07
CA ASP A 316 -6.94 -19.22 4.91
C ASP A 316 -7.73 -17.97 5.31
N GLY A 317 -7.05 -16.86 5.62
CA GLY A 317 -7.68 -15.56 5.86
C GLY A 317 -8.50 -15.10 4.65
N TRP A 318 -7.98 -15.30 3.45
CA TRP A 318 -8.70 -15.03 2.19
C TRP A 318 -9.86 -16.01 1.99
N ALA A 319 -9.61 -17.30 2.16
CA ALA A 319 -10.59 -18.36 1.94
C ALA A 319 -11.83 -18.19 2.83
N ASN A 320 -11.60 -17.85 4.11
CA ASN A 320 -12.66 -17.61 5.08
C ASN A 320 -13.51 -16.38 4.71
N LEU A 321 -12.86 -15.28 4.30
CA LEU A 321 -13.58 -14.07 3.94
C LEU A 321 -14.35 -14.23 2.63
N LEU A 322 -13.78 -14.93 1.66
CA LEU A 322 -14.41 -15.19 0.36
C LEU A 322 -15.37 -16.39 0.37
N GLU A 323 -15.53 -17.07 1.51
CA GLU A 323 -16.31 -18.31 1.67
C GLU A 323 -15.98 -19.38 0.62
N THR A 324 -14.68 -19.51 0.34
CA THR A 324 -14.13 -20.36 -0.72
C THR A 324 -13.09 -21.32 -0.15
N ARG A 325 -12.45 -22.11 -1.02
CA ARG A 325 -11.29 -22.93 -0.67
C ARG A 325 -10.12 -22.54 -1.54
N ILE A 326 -8.98 -22.33 -0.89
CA ILE A 326 -7.72 -21.99 -1.53
C ILE A 326 -6.68 -22.98 -1.03
N ASP A 327 -6.13 -23.77 -1.94
CA ASP A 327 -5.06 -24.73 -1.66
C ASP A 327 -3.76 -24.19 -2.28
N HIS A 328 -2.62 -24.40 -1.62
CA HIS A 328 -1.32 -23.99 -2.13
C HIS A 328 -0.33 -25.16 -2.31
N SER A 329 0.66 -24.96 -3.16
CA SER A 329 1.74 -25.92 -3.41
C SER A 329 2.68 -26.04 -2.21
N THR A 330 3.62 -26.98 -2.30
CA THR A 330 4.82 -26.97 -1.45
C THR A 330 5.67 -25.72 -1.73
N PRO A 331 6.46 -25.26 -0.75
CA PRO A 331 7.33 -24.10 -0.90
C PRO A 331 8.41 -24.33 -1.96
N ALA A 332 8.68 -23.31 -2.77
CA ALA A 332 9.84 -23.23 -3.64
C ALA A 332 10.82 -22.19 -3.07
N TYR A 333 11.96 -22.67 -2.55
CA TYR A 333 12.99 -21.83 -1.94
C TYR A 333 14.03 -21.36 -2.95
N ALA A 334 14.39 -20.09 -2.88
CA ALA A 334 15.58 -19.54 -3.54
C ALA A 334 16.31 -18.52 -2.65
N HIS A 335 17.62 -18.42 -2.81
CA HIS A 335 18.47 -17.41 -2.15
C HIS A 335 19.27 -16.71 -3.24
N GLU A 336 18.70 -15.62 -3.74
CA GLU A 336 19.20 -14.85 -4.89
C GLU A 336 18.69 -13.40 -4.82
N MET A 337 18.92 -12.60 -5.87
CA MET A 337 18.38 -11.23 -5.91
C MET A 337 16.85 -11.28 -5.89
N GLY A 338 16.20 -10.47 -5.05
CA GLY A 338 14.74 -10.48 -4.89
C GLY A 338 13.99 -10.32 -6.22
N ALA A 339 14.47 -9.43 -7.10
CA ALA A 339 13.93 -9.24 -8.45
C ALA A 339 13.92 -10.54 -9.30
N ALA A 340 14.93 -11.39 -9.18
CA ALA A 340 15.00 -12.64 -9.94
C ALA A 340 13.96 -13.69 -9.48
N ALA A 341 13.64 -13.69 -8.18
CA ALA A 341 12.58 -14.53 -7.64
C ALA A 341 11.20 -14.11 -8.20
N VAL A 342 10.97 -12.80 -8.32
CA VAL A 342 9.74 -12.23 -8.91
C VAL A 342 9.64 -12.51 -10.41
N ASP A 343 10.73 -12.36 -11.17
CA ASP A 343 10.76 -12.59 -12.62
C ASP A 343 10.21 -13.98 -12.98
N THR A 344 10.55 -14.99 -12.18
CA THR A 344 10.07 -16.37 -12.40
C THR A 344 8.56 -16.48 -12.26
N LEU A 345 7.96 -15.75 -11.31
CA LEU A 345 6.50 -15.72 -11.11
C LEU A 345 5.79 -14.94 -12.21
N VAL A 346 6.38 -13.81 -12.63
CA VAL A 346 5.88 -12.97 -13.72
C VAL A 346 5.78 -13.77 -15.02
N VAL A 347 6.80 -14.59 -15.36
CA VAL A 347 6.76 -15.47 -16.53
C VAL A 347 5.59 -16.47 -16.46
N GLY A 348 5.28 -16.97 -15.27
CA GLY A 348 4.14 -17.88 -15.05
C GLY A 348 2.78 -17.22 -15.24
N LEU A 349 2.66 -15.94 -14.89
CA LEU A 349 1.43 -15.14 -14.99
C LEU A 349 1.25 -14.48 -16.36
N GLY A 350 2.33 -14.08 -17.04
CA GLY A 350 2.31 -13.33 -18.29
C GLY A 350 1.68 -14.08 -19.46
N GLY A 351 1.51 -15.40 -19.35
CA GLY A 351 0.73 -16.19 -20.30
C GLY A 351 -0.79 -16.02 -20.17
N ARG A 352 -1.29 -15.44 -19.08
CA ARG A 352 -2.73 -15.35 -18.73
C ARG A 352 -3.25 -13.92 -18.60
N GLN A 353 -2.41 -12.99 -18.15
CA GLN A 353 -2.79 -11.59 -17.89
C GLN A 353 -1.64 -10.63 -18.21
N GLU A 354 -1.95 -9.37 -18.51
CA GLU A 354 -0.98 -8.29 -18.75
C GLU A 354 -0.75 -7.42 -17.50
N PHE A 355 -1.80 -7.27 -16.70
CA PHE A 355 -1.81 -6.53 -15.45
C PHE A 355 -2.09 -7.49 -14.28
N ALA A 356 -1.73 -7.09 -13.08
CA ALA A 356 -2.02 -7.83 -11.87
C ALA A 356 -2.42 -6.93 -10.71
N PHE A 357 -3.32 -7.44 -9.88
CA PHE A 357 -3.45 -6.98 -8.51
C PHE A 357 -2.32 -7.59 -7.69
N VAL A 358 -1.53 -6.75 -7.04
CA VAL A 358 -0.45 -7.14 -6.15
C VAL A 358 -0.83 -6.67 -4.76
N PHE A 359 -1.11 -7.63 -3.89
CA PHE A 359 -1.33 -7.38 -2.48
C PHE A 359 0.03 -7.39 -1.81
N ASP A 360 0.44 -6.21 -1.37
CA ASP A 360 1.75 -5.98 -0.79
C ASP A 360 1.60 -5.73 0.72
N THR A 361 2.15 -6.65 1.50
CA THR A 361 2.07 -6.67 2.96
C THR A 361 3.47 -6.72 3.55
N GLN A 362 3.73 -5.89 4.55
CA GLN A 362 4.93 -5.97 5.37
C GLN A 362 4.57 -6.44 6.78
N ILE A 363 5.24 -7.48 7.26
CA ILE A 363 5.09 -7.96 8.64
C ILE A 363 6.35 -7.54 9.39
N ARG A 364 6.17 -6.86 10.54
CA ARG A 364 7.25 -6.31 11.36
C ARG A 364 7.11 -6.74 12.81
N ALA A 365 8.23 -7.06 13.46
CA ALA A 365 8.26 -7.28 14.89
C ALA A 365 8.71 -6.02 15.64
N VAL A 366 8.06 -5.69 16.76
CA VAL A 366 8.40 -4.49 17.56
C VAL A 366 9.74 -4.67 18.29
N ASP A 367 10.00 -5.88 18.78
CA ASP A 367 11.16 -6.20 19.62
C ASP A 367 12.26 -7.00 18.89
N THR A 368 12.16 -7.14 17.57
CA THR A 368 13.14 -7.85 16.75
C THR A 368 13.26 -7.16 15.40
N GLU A 369 14.48 -7.05 14.87
CA GLU A 369 14.71 -6.60 13.49
C GLU A 369 14.31 -7.71 12.51
N LEU A 370 13.01 -7.90 12.38
CA LEU A 370 12.36 -8.83 11.47
C LEU A 370 11.45 -8.03 10.55
N ASP A 371 11.85 -7.94 9.29
CA ASP A 371 11.04 -7.42 8.20
C ASP A 371 10.74 -8.56 7.21
N VAL A 372 9.45 -8.82 6.99
CA VAL A 372 8.98 -9.82 6.03
C VAL A 372 8.10 -9.13 5.01
N ASP A 373 8.49 -9.20 3.74
CA ASP A 373 7.67 -8.74 2.62
C ASP A 373 6.87 -9.91 2.06
N VAL A 374 5.56 -9.75 1.93
CA VAL A 374 4.66 -10.76 1.38
C VAL A 374 3.89 -10.17 0.21
N PHE A 375 4.05 -10.78 -0.96
CA PHE A 375 3.36 -10.43 -2.19
C PHE A 375 2.35 -11.53 -2.55
N VAL A 376 1.07 -11.18 -2.66
CA VAL A 376 0.05 -12.08 -3.23
C VAL A 376 -0.41 -11.53 -4.56
N ILE A 377 -0.28 -12.36 -5.59
CA ILE A 377 -0.59 -12.02 -6.98
C ILE A 377 -1.62 -13.03 -7.49
N PRO A 378 -2.92 -12.80 -7.22
CA PRO A 378 -3.98 -13.64 -7.74
C PRO A 378 -4.16 -13.51 -9.25
N ASP A 379 -4.69 -14.57 -9.86
CA ASP A 379 -5.27 -14.52 -11.19
C ASP A 379 -6.43 -13.53 -11.19
N GLU A 380 -6.37 -12.59 -12.11
CA GLU A 380 -7.28 -11.46 -12.16
C GLU A 380 -8.73 -11.90 -12.41
N ALA A 381 -8.96 -12.93 -13.23
CA ALA A 381 -10.30 -13.42 -13.52
C ALA A 381 -10.89 -14.14 -12.32
N ASP A 382 -10.12 -15.02 -11.69
CA ASP A 382 -10.63 -15.76 -10.53
C ASP A 382 -10.91 -14.86 -9.33
N LEU A 383 -10.07 -13.83 -9.12
CA LEU A 383 -10.26 -12.85 -8.05
C LEU A 383 -11.56 -12.05 -8.24
N LYS A 384 -11.88 -11.70 -9.48
CA LYS A 384 -13.16 -11.03 -9.80
C LYS A 384 -14.34 -11.92 -9.49
N ASP A 385 -14.29 -13.17 -9.93
CA ASP A 385 -15.38 -14.10 -9.72
C ASP A 385 -15.61 -14.31 -8.23
N ALA A 386 -14.53 -14.47 -7.45
CA ALA A 386 -14.57 -14.57 -6.00
C ALA A 386 -15.24 -13.35 -5.33
N LEU A 387 -14.86 -12.13 -5.74
CA LEU A 387 -15.49 -10.90 -5.26
C LEU A 387 -16.93 -10.75 -5.73
N ALA A 388 -17.23 -11.13 -6.97
CA ALA A 388 -18.56 -11.03 -7.54
C ALA A 388 -19.56 -11.93 -6.80
N SER A 389 -19.13 -13.09 -6.32
CA SER A 389 -19.92 -13.96 -5.43
C SER A 389 -20.03 -13.47 -3.99
N PHE A 390 -19.09 -12.63 -3.53
CA PHE A 390 -19.06 -12.14 -2.16
C PHE A 390 -20.12 -11.06 -1.90
N GLU A 391 -20.92 -11.22 -0.84
CA GLU A 391 -21.87 -10.21 -0.32
C GLU A 391 -21.22 -9.39 0.81
N LEU A 392 -20.95 -8.11 0.56
CA LEU A 392 -20.21 -7.22 1.49
C LEU A 392 -20.90 -7.01 2.86
N ASP A 393 -22.21 -7.25 2.93
CA ASP A 393 -23.05 -7.03 4.12
C ASP A 393 -22.96 -8.18 5.14
N ALA A 394 -22.31 -9.31 4.81
CA ALA A 394 -22.22 -10.45 5.72
C ALA A 394 -21.29 -10.22 6.94
N VAL A 395 -20.45 -9.18 6.90
CA VAL A 395 -19.36 -8.95 7.88
C VAL A 395 -19.66 -7.82 8.88
N GLU A 396 -20.79 -7.11 8.79
CA GLU A 396 -21.23 -6.18 9.85
C GLU A 396 -21.44 -6.86 11.22
N ARG A 397 -21.40 -8.20 11.28
CA ARG A 397 -21.51 -8.98 12.53
C ARG A 397 -20.17 -9.40 13.15
N THR A 398 -19.04 -9.09 12.51
CA THR A 398 -17.71 -9.42 13.04
C THR A 398 -16.77 -8.23 12.92
N SER A 399 -17.19 -7.06 13.38
CA SER A 399 -16.21 -6.12 13.93
C SER A 399 -15.66 -6.76 15.22
N PRO A 400 -14.34 -6.79 15.45
CA PRO A 400 -13.83 -6.92 16.79
C PRO A 400 -14.37 -5.70 17.53
N THR A 401 -15.27 -5.91 18.48
CA THR A 401 -15.55 -4.90 19.48
C THR A 401 -14.22 -4.70 20.19
N ALA A 402 -13.47 -3.66 19.81
CA ALA A 402 -12.49 -3.09 20.70
C ALA A 402 -13.30 -2.57 21.89
N SER A 403 -13.44 -3.40 22.91
CA SER A 403 -14.01 -3.00 24.19
C SER A 403 -13.03 -2.04 24.84
N THR A 404 -13.07 -0.78 24.44
CA THR A 404 -12.51 0.32 25.23
C THR A 404 -13.57 0.75 26.24
N GLU A 405 -13.97 -0.16 27.12
CA GLU A 405 -14.56 0.22 28.39
C GLU A 405 -13.41 0.24 29.41
N LEU A 406 -12.75 1.39 29.48
CA LEU A 406 -12.00 1.78 30.68
C LEU A 406 -13.00 1.76 31.86
N PRO A 407 -12.78 0.99 32.93
CA PRO A 407 -13.65 1.06 34.09
C PRO A 407 -13.59 2.49 34.65
N ALA A 408 -14.75 3.12 34.69
CA ALA A 408 -14.95 4.42 35.28
C ALA A 408 -14.49 4.41 36.74
N ASP A 409 -13.69 5.41 37.08
CA ASP A 409 -13.36 5.88 38.41
C ASP A 409 -14.55 5.76 39.38
N SER A 410 -14.52 4.75 40.25
CA SER A 410 -15.35 4.71 41.45
C SER A 410 -14.55 5.34 42.58
N GLY A 411 -14.84 6.60 42.85
CA GLY A 411 -14.21 7.38 43.90
C GLY A 411 -14.24 6.72 45.28
N THR A 412 -13.13 6.95 45.99
CA THR A 412 -12.99 7.13 47.45
C THR A 412 -14.09 6.52 48.34
N ASP A 413 -13.75 5.43 49.02
CA ASP A 413 -14.19 5.27 50.41
C ASP A 413 -13.07 4.63 51.25
N GLY A 414 -12.99 5.05 52.51
CA GLY A 414 -11.76 5.21 53.31
C GLY A 414 -10.91 3.97 53.60
N ALA A 415 -9.60 4.20 53.65
CA ALA A 415 -8.68 3.39 54.44
C ALA A 415 -8.41 4.12 55.77
N ASP A 416 -8.93 3.54 56.85
CA ASP A 416 -8.67 3.90 58.25
C ASP A 416 -7.24 3.48 58.62
N PRO A 417 -6.38 4.33 59.22
CA PRO A 417 -4.97 4.01 59.44
C PRO A 417 -4.68 3.13 60.67
N ASP A 418 -5.69 2.69 61.41
CA ASP A 418 -5.53 1.98 62.69
C ASP A 418 -6.26 0.62 62.70
N GLU A 419 -5.77 -0.38 61.95
CA GLU A 419 -6.15 -1.76 62.26
C GLU A 419 -5.06 -2.78 61.87
N PHE A 420 -4.64 -3.54 62.87
CA PHE A 420 -3.84 -4.77 62.84
C PHE A 420 -2.31 -4.66 62.98
N ASP A 421 -1.91 -4.15 64.15
CA ASP A 421 -0.93 -4.86 65.00
C ASP A 421 -1.49 -6.23 65.42
N TRP A 422 -0.63 -7.17 65.82
CA TRP A 422 -0.87 -8.51 66.41
C TRP A 422 -0.28 -9.72 65.66
N ILE A 423 0.97 -10.01 66.04
CA ILE A 423 1.51 -11.29 66.55
C ILE A 423 2.83 -11.71 65.88
N ASP A 424 3.91 -11.41 66.61
CA ASP A 424 5.20 -12.08 66.61
C ASP A 424 5.09 -13.59 66.89
N GLU A 425 6.02 -14.33 66.27
CA GLU A 425 6.75 -15.52 66.76
C GLU A 425 6.07 -16.49 67.73
N VAL A 426 5.96 -17.77 67.32
CA VAL A 426 6.41 -18.90 68.16
C VAL A 426 7.01 -20.01 67.29
N GLU A 427 8.11 -20.55 67.81
CA GLU A 427 8.97 -21.68 67.45
C GLU A 427 8.28 -23.01 67.05
N ASP A 428 9.07 -23.81 66.30
CA ASP A 428 8.95 -25.25 65.91
C ASP A 428 7.84 -25.70 64.93
#